data_AF-A0A538ACM7-F1
#
_entry.id   AF-A0A538ACM7-F1
#
_cell.length_a   1.000
_cell.length_b   1.000
_cell.length_c   1.000
_cell.angle_alpha   90.00
_cell.angle_beta   90.00
_cell.angle_gamma   90.00
#
_symmetry.space_group_name_H-M   'P 1'
#
loop_
_entity.id
_entity.type
_entity.pdbx_description
1 polymer ?
#
loop_
_entity_poly.entity_id
_entity_poly.type
_entity_poly.pdbx_seq_one_letter_code
_entity_poly.pdbx_strand_id
1 'polypeptide(L)'
;MSLFDAGERALFIDRKGRRYLVTLKAGLQFHTHDGYVEHDTVIGSPEGARVFSSTGVPFVVVRPSLTDFVLKMPRGAQVIYPK
;
A
#
# COMPACT_ATOMS: atom_id res chain seq x y z
N MET A 1 7.86 16.58 7.00
CA MET A 1 7.44 15.27 6.43
C MET A 1 6.04 15.45 5.87
N SER A 2 5.79 15.03 4.63
CA SER A 2 4.45 15.12 4.02
C SER A 2 3.55 14.02 4.57
N LEU A 3 2.32 14.40 4.91
CA LEU A 3 1.28 13.46 5.33
C LEU A 3 0.66 12.81 4.10
N PHE A 4 0.04 11.65 4.28
CA PHE A 4 -0.76 11.01 3.23
C PHE A 4 -2.15 11.63 3.10
N ASP A 5 -2.64 11.73 1.87
CA ASP A 5 -3.98 12.21 1.56
C ASP A 5 -4.87 11.12 0.95
N ALA A 6 -6.19 11.29 1.07
CA ALA A 6 -7.14 10.45 0.35
C ALA A 6 -6.94 10.60 -1.17
N GLY A 7 -6.97 9.49 -1.90
CA GLY A 7 -6.68 9.43 -3.34
C GLY A 7 -5.20 9.21 -3.68
N GLU A 8 -4.26 9.41 -2.75
CA GLU A 8 -2.86 9.06 -2.96
C GLU A 8 -2.67 7.54 -3.07
N ARG A 9 -1.58 7.14 -3.74
CA ARG A 9 -1.10 5.76 -3.73
C ARG A 9 -0.10 5.57 -2.60
N ALA A 10 -0.31 4.51 -1.83
CA ALA A 10 0.55 4.09 -0.74
C ALA A 10 1.07 2.68 -0.99
N LEU A 11 2.33 2.44 -0.62
CA LEU A 11 2.97 1.14 -0.66
C LEU A 11 3.06 0.60 0.77
N PHE A 12 2.31 -0.47 1.05
CA PHE A 12 2.37 -1.18 2.32
C PHE A 12 3.45 -2.24 2.22
N ILE A 13 4.40 -2.21 3.16
CA ILE A 13 5.51 -3.17 3.24
C ILE A 13 5.38 -3.93 4.55
N ASP A 14 5.19 -5.24 4.45
CA ASP A 14 5.12 -6.10 5.63
C ASP A 14 6.51 -6.49 6.17
N ARG A 15 6.54 -7.23 7.28
CA ARG A 15 7.79 -7.73 7.89
C ARG A 15 8.58 -8.70 6.99
N LYS A 16 7.94 -9.32 5.99
CA LYS A 16 8.57 -10.22 5.02
C LYS A 16 9.05 -9.47 3.77
N GLY A 17 8.90 -8.15 3.72
CA GLY A 17 9.24 -7.32 2.57
C GLY A 17 8.25 -7.42 1.40
N ARG A 18 7.07 -8.05 1.60
CA ARG A 18 6.00 -8.06 0.59
C ARG A 18 5.43 -6.67 0.45
N ARG A 19 5.25 -6.24 -0.80
CA ARG A 19 4.83 -4.88 -1.17
C ARG A 19 3.45 -4.91 -1.83
N TYR A 20 2.56 -4.08 -1.30
CA TYR A 20 1.17 -3.94 -1.75
C TYR A 20 0.91 -2.49 -2.12
N LEU A 21 0.59 -2.25 -3.40
CA LEU A 21 0.25 -0.92 -3.90
C LEU A 21 -1.25 -0.70 -3.75
N VAL A 22 -1.65 0.32 -2.98
CA VAL A 22 -3.04 0.58 -2.62
C VAL A 22 -3.35 2.05 -2.87
N THR A 23 -4.53 2.36 -3.43
CA THR A 23 -5.06 3.73 -3.46
C THR A 23 -5.82 4.00 -2.18
N LEU A 24 -5.39 4.99 -1.40
CA LEU A 24 -6.04 5.39 -0.16
C LEU A 24 -7.40 6.01 -0.45
N LYS A 25 -8.40 5.60 0.33
CA LYS A 25 -9.79 6.04 0.23
C LYS A 25 -10.38 6.02 1.63
N ALA A 26 -10.94 7.15 2.07
CA ALA A 26 -11.49 7.27 3.42
C ALA A 26 -12.59 6.24 3.68
N GLY A 27 -12.64 5.69 4.90
CA GLY A 27 -13.60 4.67 5.31
C GLY A 27 -13.46 3.30 4.64
N LEU A 28 -12.43 3.09 3.81
CA LEU A 28 -12.14 1.78 3.20
C LEU A 28 -11.02 1.03 3.92
N GLN A 29 -10.91 -0.26 3.60
CA GLN A 29 -9.96 -1.18 4.20
C GLN A 29 -9.09 -1.84 3.13
N PHE A 30 -7.81 -2.01 3.45
CA PHE A 30 -6.86 -2.83 2.71
C PHE A 30 -6.78 -4.22 3.34
N HIS A 31 -7.19 -5.27 2.63
CA HIS A 31 -7.22 -6.64 3.15
C HIS A 31 -6.01 -7.47 2.74
N THR A 32 -5.53 -8.28 3.68
CA THR A 32 -4.52 -9.34 3.47
C THR A 32 -4.94 -10.61 4.19
N HIS A 33 -4.19 -11.70 4.01
CA HIS A 33 -4.31 -12.91 4.85
C HIS A 33 -4.12 -12.65 6.36
N ASP A 34 -3.45 -11.56 6.76
CA ASP A 34 -3.17 -11.21 8.15
C ASP A 34 -4.18 -10.17 8.68
N GLY A 35 -5.41 -10.16 8.16
CA GLY A 35 -6.43 -9.16 8.49
C GLY A 35 -6.37 -7.92 7.59
N TYR A 36 -6.94 -6.82 8.07
CA TYR A 36 -7.09 -5.58 7.28
C TYR A 36 -6.47 -4.36 7.95
N VAL A 37 -6.10 -3.37 7.16
CA VAL A 37 -5.69 -2.03 7.64
C VAL A 37 -6.73 -1.02 7.18
N GLU A 38 -7.26 -0.22 8.11
CA GLU A 38 -8.16 0.89 7.76
C GLU A 38 -7.37 2.01 7.10
N HIS A 39 -7.82 2.49 5.95
CA HIS A 39 -7.15 3.57 5.22
C HIS A 39 -7.05 4.86 6.05
N ASP A 40 -8.02 5.09 6.93
CA ASP A 40 -8.07 6.27 7.80
C ASP A 40 -6.92 6.29 8.82
N THR A 41 -6.32 5.13 9.12
CA THR A 41 -5.09 5.07 9.96
C THR A 41 -3.83 5.50 9.21
N VAL A 42 -3.90 5.55 7.88
CA VAL A 42 -2.80 5.93 6.99
C VAL A 42 -2.95 7.37 6.52
N ILE A 43 -4.17 7.77 6.15
CA ILE A 43 -4.49 9.16 5.80
C ILE A 43 -4.16 10.06 6.99
N GLY A 44 -3.43 11.15 6.75
CA GLY A 44 -2.93 12.04 7.81
C GLY A 44 -1.69 11.52 8.56
N SER A 45 -1.23 10.29 8.30
CA SER A 45 0.05 9.79 8.83
C SER A 45 1.24 10.26 7.97
N PRO A 46 2.43 10.45 8.56
CA PRO A 46 3.62 10.79 7.79
C PRO A 46 4.15 9.58 7.00
N GLU A 47 4.85 9.86 5.91
CA GLU A 47 5.58 8.82 5.18
C GLU A 47 6.59 8.07 6.08
N GLY A 48 6.63 6.75 5.93
CA GLY A 48 7.43 5.85 6.76
C GLY A 48 6.76 5.44 8.07
N ALA A 49 5.52 5.89 8.32
CA ALA A 49 4.75 5.48 9.50
C ALA A 49 4.53 3.96 9.53
N ARG A 50 4.44 3.44 10.77
CA ARG A 50 4.01 2.07 11.02
C ARG A 50 2.52 2.07 11.32
N VAL A 51 1.79 1.22 10.61
CA VAL A 51 0.37 0.95 10.85
C VAL A 51 0.19 -0.53 11.13
N PHE A 52 -0.93 -0.90 11.74
CA PHE A 52 -1.19 -2.27 12.16
C PHE A 52 -2.45 -2.79 11.47
N SER A 53 -2.43 -4.05 11.09
CA SER A 53 -3.67 -4.73 10.72
C SER A 53 -4.56 -4.95 11.94
N SER A 54 -5.81 -5.33 11.69
CA SER A 54 -6.78 -5.74 12.70
C SER A 54 -6.31 -6.94 13.56
N THR A 55 -5.28 -7.67 13.14
CA THR A 55 -4.66 -8.76 13.93
C THR A 55 -3.35 -8.34 14.61
N GLY A 56 -2.95 -7.07 14.50
CA GLY A 56 -1.73 -6.53 15.11
C GLY A 56 -0.46 -6.73 14.29
N VAL A 57 -0.56 -7.18 13.04
CA VAL A 57 0.62 -7.32 12.16
C VAL A 57 1.05 -5.93 11.65
N PRO A 58 2.32 -5.53 11.83
CA PRO A 58 2.78 -4.20 11.43
C PRO A 58 3.12 -4.14 9.94
N PHE A 59 2.81 -2.98 9.35
CA PHE A 59 3.22 -2.56 8.02
C PHE A 59 3.95 -1.22 8.11
N VAL A 60 4.94 -1.02 7.26
CA VAL A 60 5.51 0.32 6.98
C VAL A 60 4.84 0.86 5.73
N VAL A 61 4.40 2.11 5.76
CA VAL A 61 3.75 2.75 4.62
C VAL A 61 4.65 3.84 4.03
N VAL A 62 4.94 3.72 2.73
CA VAL A 62 5.76 4.69 1.99
C VAL A 62 5.08 5.08 0.67
N ARG A 63 5.52 6.18 0.06
CA ARG A 63 5.08 6.49 -1.31
C ARG A 63 5.77 5.54 -2.29
N PRO A 64 5.05 5.04 -3.31
CA PRO A 64 5.65 4.14 -4.29
C PRO A 64 6.68 4.89 -5.16
N SER A 65 7.80 4.24 -5.45
CA SER A 65 8.69 4.71 -6.51
C SER A 65 8.08 4.47 -7.90
N LEU A 66 8.68 5.05 -8.95
CA LEU A 66 8.30 4.76 -10.34
C LEU A 66 8.44 3.26 -10.66
N THR A 67 9.45 2.58 -10.12
CA THR A 67 9.63 1.14 -10.30
C THR A 67 8.51 0.34 -9.62
N ASP A 68 8.09 0.72 -8.42
CA ASP A 68 6.95 0.09 -7.74
C ASP A 68 5.65 0.29 -8.54
N PHE A 69 5.48 1.47 -9.12
CA PHE A 69 4.34 1.80 -9.98
C PHE A 69 4.26 0.87 -11.20
N VAL A 70 5.37 0.69 -11.93
CA VAL A 70 5.43 -0.16 -13.12
C VAL A 70 5.23 -1.64 -12.80
N LEU A 71 5.78 -2.14 -11.70
CA LEU A 71 5.72 -3.56 -11.35
C LEU A 71 4.41 -3.99 -10.68
N LYS A 72 3.72 -3.08 -9.99
CA LYS A 72 2.55 -3.40 -9.15
C LYS A 72 1.24 -2.82 -9.64
N MET A 73 1.24 -2.06 -10.73
CA MET A 73 -0.01 -1.67 -11.35
C MET A 73 -0.77 -2.92 -11.84
N PRO A 74 -2.10 -2.99 -11.61
CA PRO A 74 -2.92 -4.00 -12.25
C PRO A 74 -2.76 -3.84 -13.76
N ARG A 75 -2.19 -4.87 -14.40
CA ARG A 75 -2.04 -4.91 -15.85
C ARG A 75 -3.42 -4.96 -16.48
N GLY A 76 -3.93 -3.82 -16.94
CA GLY A 76 -4.81 -3.80 -18.10
C GLY A 76 -3.95 -4.16 -19.30
N ALA A 77 -4.25 -5.31 -19.92
CA ALA A 77 -3.58 -5.93 -21.06
C ALA A 77 -2.32 -6.80 -20.75
N GLN A 78 -2.38 -8.00 -21.32
CA GLN A 78 -1.42 -9.11 -21.34
C GLN A 78 0.05 -8.69 -21.52
N VAL A 79 0.96 -9.25 -20.72
CA VAL A 79 2.40 -9.22 -21.04
C VAL A 79 2.72 -10.46 -21.87
N ILE A 80 2.96 -10.25 -23.17
CA ILE A 80 3.60 -11.24 -24.05
C ILE A 80 5.11 -11.10 -23.84
N TYR A 81 5.78 -12.20 -23.53
CA TYR A 81 7.24 -12.27 -23.54
C TYR A 81 7.68 -12.65 -24.97
N PRO A 82 8.59 -11.91 -25.63
CA PRO A 82 9.17 -12.37 -26.87
C PRO A 82 10.07 -13.58 -26.58
N LYS A 83 9.91 -14.62 -27.40
CA LYS A 83 10.70 -15.85 -27.33
C LYS A 83 12.15 -15.57 -27.68
#